data_AF-A0A229QY88-F1
#
_entry.id   AF-A0A229QY88-F1
#
_cell.length_a   1.000
_cell.length_b   1.000
_cell.length_c   1.000
_cell.angle_alpha   90.00
_cell.angle_beta   90.00
_cell.angle_gamma   90.00
#
_symmetry.space_group_name_H-M   'P 1'
#
loop_
_entity.id
_entity.type
_entity.pdbx_description
1 polymer ?
#
loop_
_entity_poly.entity_id
_entity_poly.type
_entity_poly.pdbx_seq_one_letter_code
_entity_poly.pdbx_strand_id
1 'polypeptide(L)'
;DPAQAILGPTARPSDVDALRESMGLNGPLWEQYLSWAGNVLHGDFGTSITYHAPVLGVVADHILPTLTLAVLSTVISFFLSVTITSWQAVSPRNPVARALDRLSALGMAMPDFWISLMLVLVFSVTLRWFPSSGYENLFTDPATAVPALVLPLTVLVIGQTALFVLTL
;
A
#
# COMPACT_ATOMS: atom_id res chain seq x y z
N ASP A 1 4.27 16.50 -18.70
CA ASP A 1 3.07 16.69 -19.54
C ASP A 1 2.36 15.35 -19.71
N PRO A 2 1.09 15.22 -19.27
CA PRO A 2 0.32 13.98 -19.36
C PRO A 2 0.11 13.48 -20.79
N ALA A 3 -0.16 14.37 -21.75
CA ALA A 3 -0.43 14.00 -23.13
C ALA A 3 0.80 13.33 -23.79
N GLN A 4 1.99 13.88 -23.57
CA GLN A 4 3.24 13.25 -24.01
C GLN A 4 3.47 11.88 -23.35
N ALA A 5 3.15 11.72 -22.06
CA ALA A 5 3.33 10.46 -21.36
C ALA A 5 2.42 9.34 -21.91
N ILE A 6 1.21 9.70 -22.35
CA ILE A 6 0.25 8.78 -22.97
C ILE A 6 0.71 8.33 -24.35
N LEU A 7 1.11 9.28 -25.21
CA LEU A 7 1.49 8.98 -26.60
C LEU A 7 2.93 8.46 -26.75
N GLY A 8 3.73 8.60 -25.69
CA GLY A 8 5.13 8.17 -25.67
C GLY A 8 6.10 9.22 -26.25
N PRO A 9 7.42 9.00 -26.11
CA PRO A 9 8.44 10.00 -26.45
C PRO A 9 8.61 10.24 -27.96
N THR A 10 8.09 9.35 -28.82
CA THR A 10 8.19 9.43 -30.28
C THR A 10 6.94 10.04 -30.95
N ALA A 11 5.95 10.47 -30.15
CA ALA A 11 4.72 11.06 -30.66
C ALA A 11 4.97 12.34 -31.46
N ARG A 12 4.23 12.53 -32.56
CA ARG A 12 4.33 13.77 -33.35
C ARG A 12 3.79 14.93 -32.51
N PRO A 13 4.41 16.13 -32.56
CA PRO A 13 3.95 17.28 -31.78
C PRO A 13 2.46 17.60 -32.00
N SER A 14 1.98 17.48 -33.23
CA SER A 14 0.57 17.68 -33.58
C SER A 14 -0.39 16.73 -32.85
N ASP A 15 0.02 15.48 -32.62
CA ASP A 15 -0.82 14.48 -31.94
C ASP A 15 -0.86 14.76 -30.43
N VAL A 16 0.26 15.25 -29.87
CA VAL A 16 0.36 15.65 -28.47
C VAL A 16 -0.49 16.88 -28.19
N ASP A 17 -0.43 17.90 -29.04
CA ASP A 17 -1.23 19.12 -28.89
C ASP A 17 -2.73 18.83 -29.02
N ALA A 18 -3.13 17.97 -29.96
CA ALA A 18 -4.52 17.52 -30.09
C ALA A 18 -5.00 16.77 -28.84
N LEU A 19 -4.16 15.90 -28.27
CA LEU A 19 -4.50 15.19 -27.04
C LEU A 19 -4.59 16.15 -25.84
N ARG A 20 -3.66 17.11 -25.71
CA ARG A 20 -3.72 18.15 -24.66
C ARG A 20 -5.03 18.92 -24.72
N GLU A 21 -5.44 19.32 -25.92
CA GLU A 21 -6.69 20.05 -26.11
C GLU A 21 -7.89 19.19 -25.70
N SER A 22 -7.95 17.93 -26.14
CA SER A 22 -9.03 17.01 -25.79
C SER A 22 -9.13 16.71 -24.28
N MET A 23 -8.01 16.78 -23.56
CA MET A 23 -7.92 16.55 -22.12
C MET A 23 -8.04 17.85 -21.29
N GLY A 24 -8.20 19.01 -21.93
CA GLY A 24 -8.28 20.30 -21.24
C GLY A 24 -6.97 20.76 -20.59
N LEU A 25 -5.81 20.33 -21.11
CA LEU A 25 -4.49 20.57 -20.53
C LEU A 25 -3.80 21.86 -21.04
N ASN A 26 -4.47 22.67 -21.86
CA ASN A 26 -3.89 23.85 -22.51
C ASN A 26 -3.78 25.09 -21.61
N GLY A 27 -4.49 25.13 -20.49
CA GLY A 27 -4.54 26.28 -19.58
C GLY A 27 -3.52 26.23 -18.44
N PRO A 28 -3.41 27.30 -17.63
CA PRO A 28 -2.71 27.29 -16.35
C PRO A 28 -3.18 26.14 -15.43
N LEU A 29 -2.29 25.60 -14.59
CA LEU A 29 -2.60 24.47 -13.71
C LEU A 29 -3.80 24.69 -12.80
N TRP A 30 -4.04 25.94 -12.37
CA TRP A 30 -5.17 26.27 -11.52
C TRP A 30 -6.51 26.15 -12.26
N GLU A 31 -6.58 26.48 -13.55
CA GLU A 31 -7.78 26.31 -14.39
C GLU A 31 -8.07 24.82 -14.60
N GLN A 32 -7.03 24.03 -14.87
CA GLN A 32 -7.14 22.58 -15.02
C GLN A 32 -7.69 21.94 -13.75
N TYR A 33 -7.16 22.35 -12.58
CA TYR A 33 -7.61 21.85 -11.29
C TYR A 33 -9.07 22.27 -10.99
N LEU A 34 -9.45 23.52 -11.24
CA LEU A 34 -10.82 23.98 -11.00
C LEU A 34 -11.83 23.29 -11.93
N SER A 35 -11.46 23.08 -13.19
CA SER A 35 -12.27 22.31 -14.15
C SER A 35 -12.48 20.87 -13.67
N TRP A 36 -11.39 20.19 -13.30
CA TRP A 36 -11.44 18.84 -12.72
C TRP A 36 -12.29 18.80 -11.45
N ALA A 37 -12.07 19.72 -10.51
CA ALA A 37 -12.82 19.78 -9.26
C ALA A 37 -14.32 20.04 -9.51
N GLY A 38 -14.65 20.89 -10.48
CA GLY A 38 -16.01 21.10 -10.95
C GLY A 38 -16.66 19.81 -11.44
N ASN A 39 -15.98 19.03 -12.27
CA ASN A 39 -16.46 17.73 -12.75
C ASN A 39 -16.67 16.73 -11.60
N VAL A 40 -15.72 16.66 -10.66
CA VAL A 40 -15.81 15.80 -9.47
C VAL A 40 -17.05 16.13 -8.63
N LEU A 41 -17.37 17.41 -8.46
CA LEU A 41 -18.58 17.83 -7.73
C LEU A 41 -19.88 17.38 -8.41
N HIS A 42 -19.85 17.10 -9.72
CA HIS A 42 -20.97 16.52 -10.47
C HIS A 42 -20.90 14.98 -10.55
N GLY A 43 -19.93 14.36 -9.86
CA GLY A 43 -19.72 12.91 -9.85
C GLY A 43 -18.87 12.38 -11.01
N ASP A 44 -18.32 13.25 -11.85
CA ASP A 44 -17.41 12.85 -12.93
C ASP A 44 -15.95 12.98 -12.47
N PHE A 45 -15.36 11.84 -12.13
CA PHE A 45 -13.94 11.72 -11.75
C PHE A 45 -13.02 11.49 -12.96
N GLY A 46 -13.59 11.35 -14.15
CA GLY A 46 -12.87 11.04 -15.37
C GLY A 46 -12.40 9.60 -15.47
N THR A 47 -11.44 9.40 -16.37
CA THR A 47 -10.84 8.10 -16.70
C THR A 47 -9.39 8.04 -16.24
N SER A 48 -8.99 6.89 -15.71
CA SER A 48 -7.61 6.64 -15.33
C SER A 48 -6.74 6.53 -16.57
N ILE A 49 -5.67 7.31 -16.62
CA ILE A 49 -4.67 7.25 -17.69
C ILE A 49 -3.96 5.89 -17.71
N THR A 50 -3.71 5.31 -16.54
CA THR A 50 -2.99 4.02 -16.42
C THR A 50 -3.92 2.84 -16.71
N TYR A 51 -5.10 2.82 -16.06
CA TYR A 51 -6.01 1.68 -16.13
C TYR A 51 -7.02 1.75 -17.29
N HIS A 52 -7.10 2.88 -17.99
CA HIS A 52 -8.04 3.11 -19.09
C HIS A 52 -9.51 2.81 -18.69
N ALA A 53 -9.85 3.05 -17.42
CA ALA A 53 -11.13 2.73 -16.81
C ALA A 53 -11.64 3.91 -15.95
N PRO A 54 -12.95 4.01 -15.66
CA PRO A 54 -13.49 5.05 -14.80
C PRO A 54 -12.78 5.08 -13.44
N VAL A 55 -12.35 6.27 -13.00
CA VAL A 55 -11.57 6.43 -11.76
C VAL A 55 -12.30 5.86 -10.54
N LEU A 56 -13.60 6.09 -10.42
CA LEU A 56 -14.40 5.55 -9.30
C LEU A 56 -14.40 4.02 -9.26
N GLY A 57 -14.44 3.34 -10.42
CA GLY A 57 -14.37 1.89 -10.48
C GLY A 57 -13.03 1.39 -9.96
N VAL A 58 -11.93 1.98 -10.46
CA VAL A 58 -10.57 1.65 -10.01
C VAL A 58 -10.41 1.86 -8.51
N VAL A 59 -10.90 2.99 -7.98
CA VAL A 59 -10.84 3.27 -6.53
C VAL A 59 -11.65 2.22 -5.75
N ALA A 60 -12.87 1.93 -6.19
CA ALA A 60 -13.73 0.94 -5.52
C ALA A 60 -13.09 -0.44 -5.43
N ASP A 61 -12.42 -0.89 -6.49
CA ASP A 61 -11.72 -2.17 -6.53
C ASP A 61 -10.55 -2.24 -5.53
N HIS A 62 -9.98 -1.09 -5.15
CA HIS A 62 -8.85 -1.01 -4.21
C HIS A 62 -9.28 -0.78 -2.75
N ILE A 63 -10.55 -0.42 -2.48
CA ILE A 63 -11.06 -0.19 -1.12
C ILE A 63 -10.93 -1.47 -0.28
N LEU A 64 -11.46 -2.58 -0.77
CA LEU A 64 -11.50 -3.83 -0.02
C LEU A 64 -10.10 -4.41 0.29
N PRO A 65 -9.14 -4.49 -0.67
CA PRO A 65 -7.76 -4.88 -0.37
C PRO A 65 -7.11 -4.02 0.71
N THR A 66 -7.28 -2.69 0.61
CA THR A 66 -6.66 -1.72 1.54
C THR A 66 -7.21 -1.89 2.95
N LEU A 67 -8.54 -1.99 3.07
CA LEU A 67 -9.20 -2.22 4.35
C LEU A 67 -8.82 -3.56 4.96
N THR A 68 -8.73 -4.62 4.13
CA THR A 68 -8.33 -5.95 4.59
C THR A 68 -6.94 -5.92 5.20
N LEU A 69 -5.97 -5.32 4.52
CA LEU A 69 -4.61 -5.17 5.03
C LEU A 69 -4.57 -4.33 6.30
N ALA A 70 -5.21 -3.16 6.30
CA ALA A 70 -5.21 -2.24 7.44
C ALA A 70 -5.85 -2.88 8.69
N VAL A 71 -7.02 -3.50 8.55
CA VAL A 71 -7.72 -4.11 9.67
C VAL A 71 -6.96 -5.32 10.19
N LEU A 72 -6.54 -6.25 9.33
CA LEU A 72 -5.83 -7.46 9.76
C LEU A 72 -4.50 -7.13 10.41
N SER A 73 -3.69 -6.24 9.81
CA SER A 73 -2.39 -5.89 10.37
C SER A 73 -2.55 -5.19 11.72
N THR A 74 -3.50 -4.25 11.85
CA THR A 74 -3.72 -3.54 13.11
C THR A 74 -4.23 -4.47 14.20
N VAL A 75 -5.20 -5.33 13.91
CA VAL A 75 -5.73 -6.29 14.90
C VAL A 75 -4.63 -7.24 15.38
N ILE A 76 -3.88 -7.85 14.45
CA ILE A 76 -2.80 -8.78 14.80
C ILE A 76 -1.73 -8.05 15.63
N SER A 77 -1.30 -6.87 15.18
CA SER A 77 -0.25 -6.10 15.86
C SER A 77 -0.67 -5.66 17.25
N PHE A 78 -1.93 -5.24 17.42
CA PHE A 78 -2.49 -4.85 18.72
C PHE A 78 -2.48 -6.02 19.71
N PHE A 79 -2.95 -7.19 19.30
CA PHE A 79 -2.94 -8.36 20.19
C PHE A 79 -1.52 -8.81 20.53
N LEU A 80 -0.61 -8.80 19.56
CA LEU A 80 0.80 -9.12 19.79
C LEU A 80 1.45 -8.13 20.75
N SER A 81 1.28 -6.82 20.53
CA SER A 81 1.87 -5.78 21.37
C SER A 81 1.33 -5.84 22.79
N VAL A 82 0.01 -5.97 22.97
CA VAL A 82 -0.60 -6.10 24.29
C VAL A 82 -0.04 -7.32 25.03
N THR A 83 0.13 -8.46 24.35
CA THR A 83 0.68 -9.68 24.95
C THR A 83 2.14 -9.49 25.36
N ILE A 84 2.96 -8.91 24.47
CA ILE A 84 4.38 -8.64 24.70
C ILE A 84 4.56 -7.65 25.86
N THR A 85 3.94 -6.48 25.79
CA THR A 85 4.05 -5.42 26.79
C THR A 85 3.51 -5.87 28.15
N SER A 86 2.37 -6.58 28.19
CA SER A 86 1.83 -7.12 29.45
C SER A 86 2.81 -8.10 30.11
N TRP A 87 3.47 -8.95 29.32
CA TRP A 87 4.46 -9.88 29.85
C TRP A 87 5.73 -9.17 30.34
N GLN A 88 6.20 -8.16 29.61
CA GLN A 88 7.33 -7.33 29.99
C GLN A 88 7.07 -6.57 31.30
N ALA A 89 5.85 -6.07 31.52
CA ALA A 89 5.43 -5.38 32.73
C ALA A 89 5.48 -6.30 33.98
N VAL A 90 5.09 -7.57 33.84
CA VAL A 90 5.08 -8.53 34.95
C VAL A 90 6.47 -9.14 35.20
N SER A 91 7.34 -9.21 34.18
CA SER A 91 8.66 -9.84 34.27
C SER A 91 9.82 -8.95 33.78
N PRO A 92 10.02 -7.75 34.36
CA PRO A 92 10.97 -6.75 33.84
C PRO A 92 12.44 -7.18 33.92
N ARG A 93 12.78 -8.13 34.81
CA ARG A 93 14.14 -8.67 34.94
C ARG A 93 14.46 -9.81 33.97
N ASN A 94 13.46 -10.30 33.23
CA ASN A 94 13.63 -11.41 32.30
C ASN A 94 14.53 -10.97 31.12
N PRO A 95 15.62 -11.71 30.80
CA PRO A 95 16.47 -11.39 29.66
C PRO A 95 15.71 -11.42 28.32
N VAL A 96 14.67 -12.25 28.20
CA VAL A 96 13.83 -12.32 26.99
C VAL A 96 12.99 -11.06 26.83
N ALA A 97 12.40 -10.54 27.92
CA ALA A 97 11.66 -9.27 27.91
C ALA A 97 12.53 -8.12 27.39
N ARG A 98 13.78 -8.03 27.88
CA ARG A 98 14.75 -7.03 27.42
C ARG A 98 15.24 -7.24 25.99
N ALA A 99 15.29 -8.49 25.52
CA ALA A 99 15.63 -8.79 24.14
C ALA A 99 14.52 -8.35 23.18
N LEU A 100 13.25 -8.52 23.57
CA LEU A 100 12.09 -8.06 22.79
C LEU A 100 12.05 -6.54 22.64
N ASP A 101 12.42 -5.77 23.67
CA ASP A 101 12.52 -4.30 23.55
C ASP A 101 13.57 -3.89 22.51
N ARG A 102 14.75 -4.51 22.56
CA ARG A 102 15.83 -4.24 21.61
C ARG A 102 15.43 -4.66 20.20
N LEU A 103 14.75 -5.79 20.06
CA LEU A 103 14.28 -6.27 18.76
C LEU A 103 13.20 -5.34 18.19
N SER A 104 12.29 -4.84 19.04
CA SER A 104 11.26 -3.87 18.64
C SER A 104 11.90 -2.54 18.20
N ALA A 105 12.90 -2.06 18.93
CA ALA A 105 13.67 -0.88 18.54
C ALA A 105 14.39 -1.06 17.19
N LEU A 106 14.96 -2.25 16.93
CA LEU A 106 15.56 -2.57 15.63
C LEU A 106 14.51 -2.63 14.51
N GLY A 107 13.35 -3.24 14.78
CA GLY A 107 12.23 -3.30 13.84
C GLY A 107 11.76 -1.90 13.44
N MET A 108 11.64 -0.98 14.40
CA MET A 108 11.28 0.41 14.15
C MET A 108 12.38 1.21 13.44
N ALA A 109 13.66 0.89 13.69
CA ALA A 109 14.79 1.54 13.05
C ALA A 109 14.97 1.13 11.57
N MET A 110 14.46 -0.05 11.20
CA MET A 110 14.56 -0.56 9.85
C MET A 110 13.48 0.04 8.93
N PRO A 111 13.83 0.51 7.72
CA PRO A 111 12.83 1.00 6.77
C PRO A 111 11.90 -0.11 6.29
N ASP A 112 10.59 0.14 6.28
CA ASP A 112 9.58 -0.84 5.81
C ASP A 112 9.84 -1.33 4.39
N PHE A 113 10.31 -0.44 3.50
CA PHE A 113 10.64 -0.80 2.13
C PHE A 113 11.74 -1.88 2.08
N TRP A 114 12.72 -1.82 2.99
CA TRP A 114 13.84 -2.76 3.03
C TRP A 114 13.37 -4.11 3.54
N ILE A 115 12.54 -4.13 4.60
CA ILE A 115 11.92 -5.35 5.13
C ILE A 115 11.08 -6.02 4.04
N SER A 116 10.24 -5.25 3.36
CA SER A 116 9.43 -5.73 2.23
C SER A 116 10.30 -6.35 1.13
N LEU A 117 11.37 -5.66 0.72
CA LEU A 117 12.28 -6.16 -0.32
C LEU A 117 12.96 -7.47 0.10
N MET A 118 13.43 -7.59 1.35
CA MET A 118 14.05 -8.81 1.87
C MET A 118 13.07 -9.96 1.95
N LEU A 119 11.84 -9.71 2.42
CA LEU A 119 10.77 -10.70 2.46
C LEU A 119 10.43 -11.21 1.06
N VAL A 120 10.26 -10.32 0.09
CA VAL A 120 10.01 -10.70 -1.31
C VAL A 120 11.18 -11.49 -1.89
N LEU A 121 12.42 -11.05 -1.69
CA LEU A 121 13.61 -11.73 -2.20
C LEU A 121 13.74 -13.16 -1.65
N VAL A 122 13.58 -13.33 -0.35
CA VAL A 122 13.75 -14.63 0.31
C VAL A 122 12.55 -15.52 0.02
N PHE A 123 11.34 -15.08 0.33
CA PHE A 123 10.17 -15.94 0.34
C PHE A 123 9.46 -16.06 -1.00
N SER A 124 9.55 -15.04 -1.86
CA SER A 124 8.92 -15.08 -3.17
C SER A 124 9.90 -15.49 -4.27
N VAL A 125 11.07 -14.86 -4.34
CA VAL A 125 12.02 -15.11 -5.44
C VAL A 125 12.87 -16.36 -5.20
N THR A 126 13.47 -16.47 -4.03
CA THR A 126 14.43 -17.55 -3.73
C THR A 126 13.72 -18.85 -3.37
N LEU A 127 12.81 -18.80 -2.38
CA LEU A 127 12.09 -19.97 -1.87
C LEU A 127 10.82 -20.30 -2.68
N ARG A 128 10.22 -19.31 -3.36
CA ARG A 128 8.97 -19.45 -4.11
C ARG A 128 7.81 -20.00 -3.28
N TRP A 129 7.77 -19.64 -2.00
CA TRP A 129 6.70 -20.03 -1.07
C TRP A 129 5.44 -19.18 -1.26
N PHE A 130 5.61 -17.89 -1.55
CA PHE A 130 4.51 -16.94 -1.69
C PHE A 130 4.63 -16.15 -3.00
N PRO A 131 3.51 -15.73 -3.60
CA PRO A 131 3.53 -14.86 -4.77
C PRO A 131 4.12 -13.47 -4.42
N SER A 132 4.73 -12.82 -5.41
CA SER A 132 5.36 -11.49 -5.23
C SER A 132 4.37 -10.34 -5.33
N SER A 133 3.25 -10.58 -6.00
CA SER A 133 2.20 -9.60 -6.28
C SER A 133 0.89 -10.31 -6.60
N GLY A 134 -0.20 -9.56 -6.59
CA GLY A 134 -1.55 -10.04 -6.83
C GLY A 134 -2.45 -9.83 -5.63
N TYR A 135 -3.74 -9.74 -5.89
CA TYR A 135 -4.77 -9.68 -4.87
C TYR A 135 -5.95 -10.50 -5.37
N GLU A 136 -6.45 -11.36 -4.50
CA GLU A 136 -7.72 -12.07 -4.66
C GLU A 136 -8.58 -11.76 -3.46
N ASN A 137 -9.90 -11.76 -3.65
CA ASN A 137 -10.81 -11.45 -2.56
C ASN A 137 -10.86 -12.60 -1.55
N LEU A 138 -10.45 -12.31 -0.31
CA LEU A 138 -10.38 -13.26 0.79
C LEU A 138 -11.71 -13.98 1.07
N PHE A 139 -12.83 -13.31 0.82
CA PHE A 139 -14.17 -13.85 1.08
C PHE A 139 -14.67 -14.76 -0.05
N THR A 140 -14.09 -14.67 -1.25
CA THR A 140 -14.49 -15.49 -2.40
C THR A 140 -13.53 -16.65 -2.66
N ASP A 141 -12.23 -16.40 -2.58
CA ASP A 141 -11.19 -17.42 -2.76
C ASP A 141 -10.07 -17.28 -1.72
N PRO A 142 -10.29 -17.81 -0.50
CA PRO A 142 -9.29 -17.70 0.56
C PRO A 142 -8.01 -18.49 0.26
N ALA A 143 -8.08 -19.53 -0.58
CA ALA A 143 -6.93 -20.40 -0.84
C ALA A 143 -5.83 -19.67 -1.63
N THR A 144 -6.22 -18.77 -2.54
CA THR A 144 -5.30 -17.94 -3.32
C THR A 144 -5.02 -16.60 -2.65
N ALA A 145 -6.01 -16.02 -1.97
CA ALA A 145 -5.87 -14.73 -1.29
C ALA A 145 -4.89 -14.78 -0.11
N VAL A 146 -4.95 -15.80 0.75
CA VAL A 146 -4.12 -15.87 1.95
C VAL A 146 -2.62 -15.83 1.61
N PRO A 147 -2.08 -16.69 0.72
CA PRO A 147 -0.68 -16.62 0.32
C PRO A 147 -0.23 -15.25 -0.21
N ALA A 148 -1.10 -14.54 -0.94
CA ALA A 148 -0.81 -13.20 -1.47
C ALA A 148 -0.77 -12.11 -0.38
N LEU A 149 -1.49 -12.31 0.74
CA LEU A 149 -1.53 -11.36 1.85
C LEU A 149 -0.39 -11.57 2.85
N VAL A 150 0.21 -12.76 2.95
CA VAL A 150 1.21 -13.08 3.99
C VAL A 150 2.38 -12.09 4.00
N LEU A 151 3.01 -11.85 2.85
CA LEU A 151 4.17 -10.96 2.78
C LEU A 151 3.84 -9.50 3.15
N PRO A 152 2.85 -8.83 2.53
CA PRO A 152 2.51 -7.45 2.91
C PRO A 152 1.99 -7.36 4.35
N LEU A 153 1.22 -8.33 4.84
CA LEU A 153 0.77 -8.35 6.24
C LEU A 153 1.95 -8.47 7.21
N THR A 154 2.94 -9.32 6.90
CA THR A 154 4.11 -9.51 7.77
C THR A 154 4.90 -8.22 7.92
N VAL A 155 5.11 -7.47 6.83
CA VAL A 155 5.77 -6.15 6.87
C VAL A 155 5.02 -5.20 7.79
N LEU A 156 3.71 -5.06 7.58
CA LEU A 156 2.87 -4.16 8.37
C LEU A 156 2.84 -4.55 9.85
N VAL A 157 2.74 -5.86 10.13
CA VAL A 157 2.69 -6.37 11.51
C VAL A 157 4.00 -6.14 12.25
N ILE A 158 5.16 -6.32 11.61
CA ILE A 158 6.46 -6.04 12.22
C ILE A 158 6.55 -4.55 12.60
N GLY A 159 6.27 -3.64 11.67
CA GLY A 159 6.35 -2.20 11.90
C GLY A 159 5.36 -1.71 12.96
N GLN A 160 4.08 -2.11 12.84
CA GLN A 160 3.02 -1.71 13.78
C GLN A 160 3.23 -2.29 15.18
N THR A 161 3.62 -3.56 15.31
CA THR A 161 3.89 -4.17 16.61
C THR A 161 5.06 -3.48 17.31
N ALA A 162 6.15 -3.20 16.58
CA ALA A 162 7.30 -2.49 17.12
C ALA A 162 6.93 -1.09 17.63
N LEU A 163 6.14 -0.35 16.86
CA LEU A 163 5.61 0.95 17.28
C LEU A 163 4.75 0.82 18.55
N PHE A 164 3.78 -0.10 18.56
CA PHE A 164 2.87 -0.26 19.68
C PHE A 164 3.57 -0.67 20.98
N VAL A 165 4.51 -1.62 20.92
CA VAL A 165 5.30 -2.05 22.09
C VAL A 165 6.11 -0.90 22.70
N LEU A 166 6.59 0.03 21.88
CA LEU A 166 7.36 1.18 22.37
C LEU A 166 6.47 2.31 22.93
N THR A 167 5.22 2.39 22.51
CA THR A 167 4.28 3.45 22.93
C THR A 167 3.35 3.09 24.09
N LEU A 168 3.06 1.80 24.28
CA LEU A 168 2.18 1.25 25.33
C LEU A 168 2.97 0.89 26.58
#